data_AF-A0A256YI78-F1
#
_entry.id   AF-A0A256YI78-F1
#
_cell.length_a   1.000
_cell.length_b   1.000
_cell.length_c   1.000
_cell.angle_alpha   90.00
_cell.angle_beta   90.00
_cell.angle_gamma   90.00
#
_symmetry.space_group_name_H-M   'P 1'
#
loop_
_entity.id
_entity.type
_entity.pdbx_description
1 polymer ?
#
loop_
_entity_poly.entity_id
_entity_poly.type
_entity_poly.pdbx_seq_one_letter_code
_entity_poly.pdbx_strand_id
1 'polypeptide(L)'
;MVIIYEIAAKKIIPSVKGILVHKLYEKGYSQRKIAGILDLTQPQIHKYLNKPINYYYEKLSIEGLDTDRIEHYIKVLISAIEKGDQLKYTLMINSIIHELLMNIVCREYRIFKQFCEKGRLTDPNIEYYREWLDKITRKPKLNKLIPEVGTNIVYSPSKPLNQSDIIGLTGRIVKVGSS
;
A
#
# COMPACT_ATOMS: atom_id res chain seq x y z
N MET A 1 21.07 17.17 -7.58
CA MET A 1 21.15 15.75 -7.15
C MET A 1 19.86 15.42 -6.41
N VAL A 2 19.12 14.40 -6.83
CA VAL A 2 17.87 14.00 -6.15
C VAL A 2 18.18 12.86 -5.20
N ILE A 3 18.09 13.09 -3.90
CA ILE A 3 18.25 12.06 -2.88
C ILE A 3 16.88 11.51 -2.53
N ILE A 4 16.61 10.26 -2.93
CA ILE A 4 15.30 9.60 -2.75
C ILE A 4 14.86 9.59 -1.26
N TYR A 5 15.79 9.35 -0.35
CA TYR A 5 15.49 9.39 1.10
C TYR A 5 15.10 10.78 1.61
N GLU A 6 15.60 11.86 1.01
CA GLU A 6 15.15 13.20 1.38
C GLU A 6 13.70 13.46 0.99
N ILE A 7 13.26 12.91 -0.15
CA ILE A 7 11.86 12.99 -0.59
C ILE A 7 10.97 12.32 0.47
N ALA A 8 11.32 11.10 0.88
CA ALA A 8 10.57 10.39 1.93
C ALA A 8 10.56 11.18 3.25
N ALA A 9 11.72 11.69 3.69
CA ALA A 9 11.84 12.44 4.94
C ALA A 9 11.06 13.76 4.95
N LYS A 10 10.93 14.43 3.80
CA LYS A 10 10.22 15.72 3.70
C LYS A 10 8.72 15.55 3.42
N LYS A 11 8.35 14.65 2.53
CA LYS A 11 6.99 14.53 1.98
C LYS A 11 6.14 13.45 2.64
N ILE A 12 6.74 12.35 3.08
CA ILE A 12 5.98 11.13 3.46
C ILE A 12 6.04 10.87 4.97
N ILE A 13 7.25 10.66 5.50
CA ILE A 13 7.49 10.20 6.88
C ILE A 13 6.78 11.09 7.92
N PRO A 14 6.86 12.44 7.84
CA PRO A 14 6.20 13.29 8.82
C PRO A 14 4.69 13.11 8.83
N SER A 15 4.06 12.94 7.67
CA SER A 15 2.62 12.78 7.56
C SER A 15 2.17 11.42 8.06
N VAL A 16 2.85 10.34 7.67
CA VAL A 16 2.58 8.99 8.17
C VAL A 16 2.73 8.91 9.70
N LYS A 17 3.82 9.47 10.25
CA LYS A 17 4.01 9.55 11.70
C LYS A 17 2.92 10.37 12.39
N GLY A 18 2.52 11.50 11.81
CA GLY A 18 1.42 12.32 12.33
C GLY A 18 0.11 11.53 12.43
N ILE A 19 -0.26 10.80 11.38
CA ILE A 19 -1.47 9.96 11.36
C ILE A 19 -1.38 8.85 12.42
N LEU A 20 -0.24 8.15 12.52
CA LEU A 20 -0.05 7.12 13.54
C LEU A 20 -0.18 7.67 14.96
N VAL A 21 0.39 8.86 15.23
CA VAL A 21 0.29 9.51 16.53
C VAL A 21 -1.17 9.81 16.88
N HIS A 22 -1.93 10.41 15.96
CA HIS A 22 -3.35 10.70 16.17
C HIS A 22 -4.17 9.44 16.41
N LYS A 23 -4.05 8.43 15.55
CA LYS A 23 -4.84 7.19 15.65
C LYS A 23 -4.52 6.40 16.93
N LEU A 24 -3.26 6.37 17.37
CA LEU A 24 -2.89 5.73 18.63
C LEU A 24 -3.40 6.53 19.84
N TYR A 25 -3.36 7.86 19.77
CA TYR A 25 -3.89 8.73 20.81
C TYR A 25 -5.41 8.60 20.95
N GLU A 26 -6.16 8.58 19.83
CA GLU A 26 -7.60 8.31 19.78
C GLU A 26 -7.97 6.93 20.36
N LYS A 27 -7.06 5.95 20.24
CA LYS A 27 -7.18 4.62 20.86
C LYS A 27 -6.80 4.60 22.36
N GLY A 28 -6.51 5.75 22.95
CA GLY A 28 -6.22 5.89 24.39
C GLY A 28 -4.77 5.63 24.81
N TYR A 29 -3.83 5.56 23.87
CA TYR A 29 -2.41 5.41 24.21
C TYR A 29 -1.87 6.73 24.79
N SER A 30 -1.11 6.65 25.88
CA SER A 30 -0.46 7.84 26.45
C SER A 30 0.65 8.35 25.52
N GLN A 31 0.90 9.67 25.53
CA GLN A 31 1.96 10.28 24.71
C GLN A 31 3.34 9.65 24.96
N ARG A 32 3.63 9.27 26.22
CA ARG A 32 4.86 8.56 26.59
C ARG A 32 4.94 7.16 25.97
N LYS A 33 3.83 6.43 25.91
CA LYS A 33 3.77 5.11 25.27
C LYS A 33 3.94 5.24 23.76
N ILE A 34 3.28 6.22 23.13
CA ILE A 34 3.40 6.50 21.69
C ILE A 34 4.85 6.87 21.33
N ALA A 35 5.49 7.75 22.12
CA ALA A 35 6.89 8.13 21.97
C ALA A 35 7.83 6.92 21.94
N GLY A 36 7.64 5.97 22.86
CA GLY A 36 8.44 4.75 22.90
C GLY A 36 8.21 3.80 21.71
N ILE A 37 6.97 3.66 21.24
CA ILE A 37 6.63 2.76 20.13
C ILE A 37 7.15 3.31 18.79
N LEU A 38 6.96 4.61 18.54
CA LEU A 38 7.25 5.25 17.25
C LEU A 38 8.67 5.82 17.14
N ASP A 39 9.49 5.63 18.18
CA ASP A 39 10.80 6.25 18.34
C ASP A 39 10.75 7.76 18.08
N LEU A 40 9.96 8.44 18.90
CA LEU A 40 9.70 9.87 18.84
C LEU A 40 9.90 10.51 20.19
N THR A 41 10.45 11.73 20.20
CA THR A 41 10.53 12.54 21.41
C THR A 41 9.15 13.09 21.78
N GLN A 42 8.91 13.36 23.07
CA GLN A 42 7.65 13.99 23.53
C GLN A 42 7.34 15.33 22.83
N PRO A 43 8.32 16.23 22.57
CA PRO A 43 8.06 17.44 21.79
C PRO A 43 7.56 17.15 20.36
N GLN A 44 8.05 16.08 19.73
CA GLN A 44 7.56 15.67 18.40
C GLN A 44 6.12 15.17 18.48
N ILE A 45 5.76 14.37 19.48
CA ILE A 45 4.37 13.92 19.70
C ILE A 45 3.45 15.13 19.86
N HIS A 46 3.82 16.08 20.73
CA HIS A 46 3.05 17.30 20.93
C HIS A 46 2.89 18.09 19.63
N LYS A 47 3.99 18.27 18.88
CA LYS A 47 3.95 18.92 17.55
C LYS A 47 3.01 18.22 16.57
N TYR A 48 2.91 16.89 16.61
CA TYR A 48 1.99 16.13 15.76
C TYR A 48 0.53 16.30 16.18
N LEU A 49 0.24 16.27 17.48
CA LEU A 49 -1.10 16.44 18.01
C LEU A 49 -1.65 17.87 17.85
N ASN A 50 -0.77 18.88 17.78
CA ASN A 50 -1.16 20.28 17.59
C ASN A 50 -1.76 20.60 16.20
N LYS A 51 -1.63 19.68 15.24
CA LYS A 51 -2.29 19.81 13.93
C LYS A 51 -3.40 18.78 13.84
N PRO A 52 -4.56 19.11 13.23
CA PRO A 52 -5.63 18.14 13.05
C PRO A 52 -5.17 16.98 12.17
N ILE A 53 -5.72 15.78 12.38
CA ILE A 53 -5.31 14.59 11.61
C ILE A 53 -5.45 14.78 10.09
N ASN A 54 -6.49 15.50 9.64
CA ASN A 54 -6.75 15.79 8.22
C ASN A 54 -5.59 16.53 7.53
N TYR A 55 -4.85 17.38 8.25
CA TYR A 55 -3.66 18.06 7.72
C TYR A 55 -2.63 17.07 7.15
N TYR A 56 -2.49 15.90 7.75
CA TYR A 56 -1.52 14.89 7.32
C TYR A 56 -2.02 14.09 6.11
N TYR A 57 -3.32 13.77 6.06
CA TYR A 57 -3.91 13.13 4.88
C TYR A 57 -3.87 14.05 3.66
N GLU A 58 -4.23 15.32 3.83
CA GLU A 58 -4.17 16.32 2.75
C GLU A 58 -2.76 16.45 2.20
N LYS A 59 -1.73 16.47 3.06
CA LYS A 59 -0.33 16.49 2.61
C LYS A 59 0.03 15.30 1.72
N LEU A 60 -0.40 14.10 2.08
CA LEU A 60 -0.13 12.91 1.27
C LEU A 60 -0.96 12.90 -0.03
N SER A 61 -2.19 13.40 0.03
CA SER A 61 -3.07 13.54 -1.15
C SER A 61 -2.53 14.54 -2.17
N ILE A 62 -1.92 15.66 -1.74
CA ILE A 62 -1.26 16.63 -2.63
C ILE A 62 -0.09 15.96 -3.37
N GLU A 63 0.60 15.03 -2.72
CA GLU A 63 1.61 14.18 -3.34
C GLU A 63 0.98 13.03 -4.17
N GLY A 64 -0.30 13.15 -4.54
CA GLY A 64 -1.07 12.21 -5.36
C GLY A 64 -1.07 10.77 -4.85
N LEU A 65 -1.03 10.60 -3.52
CA LEU A 65 -1.19 9.30 -2.87
C LEU A 65 -2.65 9.09 -2.52
N ASP A 66 -3.14 7.87 -2.78
CA ASP A 66 -4.53 7.47 -2.51
C ASP A 66 -4.80 7.37 -1.00
N THR A 67 -5.81 8.09 -0.52
CA THR A 67 -6.15 8.17 0.91
C THR A 67 -6.68 6.85 1.46
N ASP A 68 -7.44 6.09 0.67
CA ASP A 68 -7.96 4.79 1.09
C ASP A 68 -6.84 3.78 1.30
N ARG A 69 -5.86 3.76 0.39
CA ARG A 69 -4.64 2.96 0.52
C ARG A 69 -3.81 3.37 1.73
N ILE A 70 -3.66 4.67 2.01
CA ILE A 70 -2.99 5.15 3.22
C ILE A 70 -3.72 4.66 4.47
N GLU A 71 -5.04 4.77 4.53
CA GLU A 71 -5.84 4.30 5.66
C GLU A 71 -5.65 2.79 5.88
N HIS A 72 -5.60 2.00 4.81
CA HIS A 72 -5.30 0.57 4.90
C HIS A 72 -3.92 0.30 5.51
N TYR A 73 -2.88 1.01 5.05
CA TYR A 73 -1.52 0.89 5.59
C TYR A 73 -1.43 1.28 7.06
N ILE A 74 -2.09 2.36 7.45
CA ILE A 74 -2.15 2.79 8.85
C ILE A 74 -2.83 1.73 9.72
N LYS A 75 -3.94 1.13 9.26
CA LYS A 75 -4.61 0.04 9.97
C LYS A 75 -3.71 -1.18 10.16
N VAL A 76 -2.96 -1.56 9.13
CA VAL A 76 -2.00 -2.67 9.20
C VAL A 76 -0.90 -2.39 10.23
N LEU A 77 -0.33 -1.18 10.23
CA LEU A 77 0.70 -0.76 11.17
C LEU A 77 0.19 -0.75 12.62
N ILE A 78 -1.00 -0.18 12.85
CA ILE A 78 -1.62 -0.17 14.18
C ILE A 78 -1.87 -1.60 14.66
N SER A 79 -2.36 -2.49 13.80
CA SER A 79 -2.58 -3.90 14.17
C SER A 79 -1.28 -4.60 14.61
N ALA A 80 -0.14 -4.29 13.96
CA ALA A 80 1.17 -4.81 14.38
C ALA A 80 1.58 -4.26 15.76
N ILE A 81 1.36 -2.96 16.00
CA ILE A 81 1.63 -2.31 17.29
C ILE A 81 0.77 -2.91 18.41
N GLU A 82 -0.53 -3.11 18.16
CA GLU A 82 -1.48 -3.66 19.14
C GLU A 82 -1.11 -5.09 19.55
N LYS A 83 -0.57 -5.87 18.62
CA LYS A 83 -0.07 -7.23 18.88
C LYS A 83 1.31 -7.27 19.55
N GLY A 84 1.96 -6.13 19.74
CA GLY A 84 3.33 -6.06 20.26
C GLY A 84 4.38 -6.63 19.30
N ASP A 85 4.05 -6.78 18.02
CA ASP A 85 4.94 -7.37 17.01
C ASP A 85 5.85 -6.28 16.41
N GLN A 86 6.88 -5.92 17.17
CA GLN A 86 7.79 -4.82 16.83
C GLN A 86 8.57 -5.09 15.53
N LEU A 87 8.93 -6.34 15.27
CA LEU A 87 9.63 -6.73 14.06
C LEU A 87 8.73 -6.51 12.83
N LYS A 88 7.49 -7.00 12.89
CA LYS A 88 6.51 -6.79 11.82
C LYS A 88 6.21 -5.33 11.60
N TYR A 89 6.02 -4.54 12.66
CA TYR A 89 5.84 -3.09 12.54
C TYR A 89 7.02 -2.44 11.80
N THR A 90 8.25 -2.76 12.21
CA THR A 90 9.48 -2.20 11.62
C THR A 90 9.64 -2.57 10.14
N LEU A 91 9.35 -3.81 9.76
CA LEU A 91 9.40 -4.24 8.37
C LEU A 91 8.29 -3.55 7.54
N MET A 92 7.06 -3.53 8.06
CA MET A 92 5.91 -2.96 7.36
C MET A 92 6.05 -1.46 7.15
N ILE A 93 6.48 -0.70 8.16
CA ILE A 93 6.65 0.76 8.00
C ILE A 93 7.68 1.07 6.91
N ASN A 94 8.79 0.33 6.88
CA ASN A 94 9.81 0.51 5.85
C ASN A 94 9.29 0.16 4.45
N SER A 95 8.57 -0.96 4.30
CA SER A 95 7.96 -1.36 3.04
C SER A 95 6.91 -0.35 2.56
N ILE A 96 6.04 0.13 3.45
CA ILE A 96 5.01 1.13 3.15
C ILE A 96 5.65 2.45 2.71
N ILE A 97 6.62 2.96 3.48
CA ILE A 97 7.31 4.21 3.13
C ILE A 97 8.02 4.08 1.78
N HIS A 98 8.68 2.95 1.54
CA HIS A 98 9.33 2.69 0.25
C HIS A 98 8.31 2.68 -0.89
N GLU A 99 7.18 2.02 -0.72
CA GLU A 99 6.15 1.96 -1.76
C GLU A 99 5.52 3.32 -2.07
N LEU A 100 5.18 4.10 -1.04
CA LEU A 100 4.66 5.47 -1.21
C LEU A 100 5.70 6.36 -1.89
N LEU A 101 6.97 6.19 -1.53
CA LEU A 101 8.10 6.90 -2.13
C LEU A 101 8.25 6.56 -3.60
N MET A 102 8.19 5.27 -3.96
CA MET A 102 8.26 4.86 -5.36
C MET A 102 7.10 5.43 -6.16
N ASN A 103 5.88 5.52 -5.62
CA ASN A 103 4.77 6.17 -6.33
C ASN A 103 5.07 7.65 -6.67
N ILE A 104 5.61 8.42 -5.72
CA ILE A 104 5.99 9.82 -5.95
C ILE A 104 7.17 9.91 -6.93
N VAL A 105 8.23 9.15 -6.69
CA VAL A 105 9.47 9.18 -7.48
C VAL A 105 9.18 8.82 -8.93
N CYS A 106 8.41 7.76 -9.16
CA CYS A 106 8.05 7.28 -10.49
C CYS A 106 7.17 8.23 -11.28
N ARG A 107 6.35 9.03 -10.59
CA ARG A 107 5.49 10.02 -11.22
C ARG A 107 6.23 11.32 -11.52
N GLU A 108 7.05 11.81 -10.59
CA GLU A 108 7.61 13.17 -10.66
C GLU A 108 8.99 13.22 -11.32
N TYR A 109 9.79 12.15 -11.26
CA TYR A 109 11.20 12.21 -11.62
C TYR A 109 11.52 11.29 -12.80
N ARG A 110 11.57 11.87 -14.01
CA ARG A 110 11.85 11.13 -15.26
C ARG A 110 13.14 10.31 -15.23
N ILE A 111 14.15 10.73 -14.48
CA ILE A 111 15.42 10.00 -14.34
C ILE A 111 15.24 8.60 -13.73
N PHE A 112 14.18 8.39 -12.94
CA PHE A 112 13.87 7.10 -12.34
C PHE A 112 12.88 6.27 -13.16
N LYS A 113 12.42 6.76 -14.32
CA LYS A 113 11.40 6.08 -15.15
C LYS A 113 11.76 4.63 -15.45
N GLN A 114 13.02 4.34 -15.80
CA GLN A 114 13.47 2.97 -16.05
C GLN A 114 13.43 2.07 -14.81
N PHE A 115 13.77 2.61 -13.62
CA PHE A 115 13.65 1.87 -12.36
C PHE A 115 12.19 1.64 -11.97
N CYS A 116 11.29 2.52 -12.38
CA CYS A 116 9.86 2.38 -12.13
C CYS A 116 9.19 1.36 -13.05
N GLU A 117 9.69 1.23 -14.27
CA GLU A 117 9.27 0.21 -15.23
C GLU A 117 9.88 -1.16 -14.88
N LYS A 118 11.14 -1.21 -14.40
CA LYS A 118 11.88 -2.46 -14.15
C LYS A 118 11.92 -2.93 -12.69
N GLY A 119 11.67 -2.04 -11.72
CA GLY A 119 11.91 -2.24 -10.29
C GLY A 119 10.65 -2.51 -9.46
N ARG A 120 9.49 -2.72 -10.09
CA ARG A 120 8.39 -3.37 -9.38
C ARG A 120 8.84 -4.81 -9.09
N LEU A 121 9.11 -5.13 -7.82
CA LEU A 121 9.14 -6.51 -7.32
C LEU A 121 7.73 -7.08 -7.49
N THR A 122 7.39 -7.46 -8.71
CA THR A 122 6.26 -8.31 -9.01
C THR A 122 6.74 -9.72 -8.78
N ASP A 123 6.05 -10.45 -7.91
CA ASP A 123 6.21 -11.90 -7.85
C ASP A 123 6.10 -12.44 -9.30
N PRO A 124 7.10 -13.16 -9.80
CA PRO A 124 7.12 -13.63 -11.19
C PRO A 124 5.88 -14.47 -11.52
N ASN A 125 5.29 -15.14 -10.53
CA ASN A 125 4.05 -15.91 -10.69
C ASN A 125 2.83 -15.01 -10.82
N ILE A 126 2.81 -13.87 -10.11
CA ILE A 126 1.76 -12.86 -10.25
C ILE A 126 1.85 -12.19 -11.62
N GLU A 127 3.06 -11.90 -12.09
CA GLU A 127 3.24 -11.28 -13.41
C GLU A 127 2.89 -12.25 -14.53
N TYR A 128 3.31 -13.51 -14.43
CA TYR A 128 2.89 -14.57 -15.34
C TYR A 128 1.36 -14.71 -15.41
N TYR A 129 0.71 -14.71 -14.25
CA TYR A 129 -0.75 -14.73 -14.16
C TYR A 129 -1.40 -13.52 -14.85
N ARG A 130 -0.88 -12.31 -14.62
CA ARG A 130 -1.39 -11.07 -15.23
C ARG A 130 -1.27 -11.09 -16.75
N GLU A 131 -0.12 -11.48 -17.29
CA GLU A 131 0.08 -11.58 -18.73
C GLU A 131 -0.91 -12.57 -19.37
N TRP A 132 -1.14 -13.70 -18.71
CA TRP A 132 -2.09 -14.71 -19.19
C TRP A 132 -3.53 -14.24 -19.13
N LEU A 133 -3.90 -13.57 -18.04
CA LEU A 133 -5.23 -13.00 -17.88
C LEU A 133 -5.51 -11.97 -18.98
N ASP A 134 -4.58 -11.07 -19.26
CA ASP A 134 -4.70 -10.07 -20.34
C ASP A 134 -4.81 -10.72 -21.73
N LYS A 135 -4.06 -11.80 -21.99
CA LYS A 135 -4.19 -12.59 -23.22
C LYS A 135 -5.56 -13.25 -23.37
N ILE A 136 -6.12 -13.78 -22.28
CA ILE A 136 -7.45 -14.44 -22.30
C ILE A 136 -8.56 -13.40 -22.47
N THR A 137 -8.53 -12.30 -21.71
CA THR A 137 -9.59 -11.28 -21.73
C THR A 137 -9.74 -10.58 -23.08
N ARG A 138 -8.65 -10.53 -23.86
CA ARG A 138 -8.66 -10.02 -25.24
C ARG A 138 -9.17 -11.00 -26.29
N LYS A 139 -9.44 -12.26 -25.94
CA LYS A 139 -9.91 -13.25 -26.92
C LYS A 139 -11.33 -12.90 -27.38
N PRO A 140 -11.57 -12.89 -28.70
CA PRO A 140 -12.91 -12.68 -29.22
C PRO A 140 -13.84 -13.79 -28.72
N LYS A 141 -15.10 -13.43 -28.45
CA LYS A 141 -16.15 -14.32 -27.94
C LYS A 141 -15.94 -14.85 -26.51
N LEU A 142 -14.95 -14.38 -25.74
CA LEU A 142 -14.83 -14.75 -24.32
C LEU A 142 -16.13 -14.43 -23.56
N ASN A 143 -16.79 -13.33 -23.90
CA ASN A 143 -18.08 -12.94 -23.34
C ASN A 143 -19.16 -14.03 -23.44
N LYS A 144 -19.10 -14.93 -24.44
CA LYS A 144 -20.05 -16.05 -24.56
C LYS A 144 -19.81 -17.15 -23.52
N LEU A 145 -18.61 -17.23 -22.96
CA LEU A 145 -18.21 -18.23 -21.95
C LEU A 145 -18.35 -17.71 -20.52
N ILE A 146 -18.60 -16.42 -20.32
CA ILE A 146 -18.76 -15.82 -19.00
C ILE A 146 -20.20 -16.06 -18.51
N PRO A 147 -20.41 -16.76 -17.37
CA PRO A 147 -21.72 -16.98 -16.78
C PRO A 147 -22.24 -15.72 -16.07
N GLU A 148 -23.51 -15.72 -15.66
CA GLU A 148 -24.14 -14.59 -14.95
C GLU A 148 -23.43 -14.24 -13.64
N VAL A 149 -22.94 -15.25 -12.92
CA VAL A 149 -22.17 -15.10 -11.68
C VAL A 149 -20.71 -14.65 -11.90
N GLY A 150 -20.30 -14.42 -13.14
CA GLY A 150 -18.93 -14.09 -13.53
C GLY A 150 -17.94 -15.26 -13.45
N THR A 151 -16.76 -15.08 -14.05
CA THR A 151 -15.68 -16.07 -14.09
C THR A 151 -14.51 -15.62 -13.24
N ASN A 152 -13.92 -16.53 -12.46
CA ASN A 152 -12.58 -16.31 -11.91
C ASN A 152 -11.60 -17.26 -12.60
N ILE A 153 -10.41 -16.76 -12.91
CA ILE A 153 -9.31 -17.55 -13.46
C ILE A 153 -8.24 -17.54 -12.38
N VAL A 154 -7.75 -18.73 -12.03
CA VAL A 154 -6.77 -18.89 -10.97
C VAL A 154 -5.53 -19.58 -11.50
N TYR A 155 -4.40 -19.32 -10.87
CA TYR A 155 -3.10 -19.90 -11.18
C TYR A 155 -2.40 -20.31 -9.89
N SER A 156 -1.75 -21.46 -9.91
CA SER A 156 -0.83 -21.85 -8.84
C SER A 156 0.46 -22.36 -9.49
N PRO A 157 1.63 -21.83 -9.09
CA PRO A 157 2.91 -22.20 -9.69
C PRO A 157 3.38 -23.61 -9.31
N SER A 158 2.83 -24.18 -8.24
CA SER A 158 3.09 -25.53 -7.77
C SER A 158 1.76 -26.17 -7.33
N LYS A 159 1.79 -27.42 -6.86
CA LYS A 159 0.59 -28.08 -6.36
C LYS A 159 0.13 -27.38 -5.06
N PRO A 160 -1.04 -26.72 -5.03
CA PRO A 160 -1.47 -25.95 -3.86
C PRO A 160 -1.86 -26.89 -2.71
N LEU A 161 -1.51 -26.53 -1.49
CA LEU A 161 -1.97 -27.23 -0.27
C LEU A 161 -3.28 -26.63 0.23
N ASN A 162 -3.48 -25.32 0.04
CA ASN A 162 -4.66 -24.59 0.46
C ASN A 162 -4.96 -23.40 -0.47
N GLN A 163 -6.03 -22.66 -0.18
CA GLN A 163 -6.49 -21.54 -1.02
C GLN A 163 -5.51 -20.35 -1.03
N SER A 164 -4.72 -20.15 0.03
CA SER A 164 -3.71 -19.07 0.05
C SER A 164 -2.51 -19.32 -0.87
N ASP A 165 -2.35 -20.55 -1.38
CA ASP A 165 -1.32 -20.90 -2.36
C ASP A 165 -1.76 -20.64 -3.82
N ILE A 166 -2.92 -20.01 -4.00
CA ILE A 166 -3.57 -19.82 -5.30
C ILE A 166 -3.66 -18.32 -5.60
N ILE A 167 -3.15 -17.92 -6.75
CA ILE A 167 -3.26 -16.57 -7.30
C ILE A 167 -4.57 -16.47 -8.08
N GLY A 168 -5.38 -15.44 -7.83
CA GLY A 168 -6.65 -15.23 -8.51
C GLY A 168 -7.13 -13.79 -8.42
N LEU A 169 -8.25 -13.49 -9.11
CA LEU A 169 -8.93 -12.21 -8.94
C LEU A 169 -9.61 -12.16 -7.57
N THR A 170 -9.49 -11.01 -6.90
CA THR A 170 -10.32 -10.69 -5.73
C THR A 170 -11.79 -10.49 -6.11
N GLY A 171 -12.04 -10.07 -7.36
CA GLY A 171 -13.36 -10.01 -7.99
C GLY A 171 -13.58 -11.12 -9.03
N ARG A 172 -14.34 -10.82 -10.08
CA ARG A 172 -14.61 -11.73 -11.21
C ARG A 172 -14.60 -10.99 -12.53
N ILE A 173 -14.29 -11.71 -13.60
CA ILE A 173 -14.50 -11.25 -14.97
C ILE A 173 -16.00 -11.33 -15.24
N VAL A 174 -16.60 -10.20 -15.55
CA VAL A 174 -18.04 -10.06 -15.82
C VAL A 174 -18.29 -9.53 -17.22
N LYS A 175 -19.48 -9.79 -17.75
CA LYS A 175 -19.95 -9.14 -18.97
C LYS A 175 -20.21 -7.67 -18.67
N VAL A 176 -19.53 -6.78 -19.36
CA VAL A 176 -19.86 -5.35 -19.34
C VAL A 176 -20.77 -5.10 -20.53
N GLY A 177 -22.00 -4.66 -20.27
CA GLY A 177 -22.98 -4.40 -21.32
C GLY A 177 -22.50 -3.30 -22.26
N SER A 178 -22.69 -3.50 -23.57
CA SER A 178 -22.76 -2.39 -24.51
C SER A 178 -24.11 -1.73 -24.29
N SER A 179 -24.13 -0.56 -23.66
CA SER A 179 -25.28 0.34 -23.77
C SER A 179 -25.47 0.78 -25.21
#